data_AF-A0A2V6VSL9-F1
#
_entry.id   AF-A0A2V6VSL9-F1
#
_cell.length_a   1.000
_cell.length_b   1.000
_cell.length_c   1.000
_cell.angle_alpha   90.00
_cell.angle_beta   90.00
_cell.angle_gamma   90.00
#
_symmetry.space_group_name_H-M   'P 1'
#
loop_
_entity.id
_entity.type
_entity.pdbx_description
1 polymer ?
#
loop_
_entity_poly.entity_id
_entity_poly.type
_entity_poly.pdbx_seq_one_letter_code
_entity_poly.pdbx_strand_id
1 'polypeptide(L)'
;MPRVTRESSRPPCSSPAPRSARRQRPSRSPGPWRRRPPQSRCNVPDYFPAFLDLRERRCLVVGGGEIGERKARELLACHARVTVVSPCLTPELQTLARTDRLVWRPRTFLRSDVRRCALVIAATGIPAVDTAVAAEARRRGVLVNAVDRPAQCDFIFGSILRRGELQIAVSTGGRSPALAREIRRRLEPMFGPEYAELVEQVGRERAHARLRASTAVRRLAAGETVVARALEDARPFARREVR
;
A
#
# COMPACT_ATOMS: atom_id res chain seq x y z
N MET A 1 55.44 -71.66 10.60
CA MET A 1 54.34 -71.50 11.58
C MET A 1 53.37 -70.41 11.10
N PRO A 2 52.07 -70.46 11.45
CA PRO A 2 50.97 -69.94 10.62
C PRO A 2 50.37 -68.61 11.15
N ARG A 3 49.37 -67.95 10.54
CA ARG A 3 48.32 -68.30 9.54
C ARG A 3 48.21 -67.16 8.50
N VAL A 4 47.82 -67.29 7.21
CA VAL A 4 46.62 -67.92 6.58
C VAL A 4 45.32 -67.26 7.09
N THR A 5 44.58 -66.50 6.28
CA THR A 5 43.63 -66.98 5.24
C THR A 5 43.59 -66.18 3.92
N ARG A 6 42.92 -66.76 2.91
CA ARG A 6 42.48 -66.15 1.63
C ARG A 6 41.14 -65.38 1.84
N GLU A 7 40.43 -64.70 0.92
CA GLU A 7 40.54 -64.31 -0.52
C GLU A 7 39.60 -63.07 -0.75
N SER A 8 39.18 -62.51 -1.92
CA SER A 8 39.33 -62.77 -3.38
C SER A 8 39.05 -61.48 -4.22
N SER A 9 39.22 -61.58 -5.55
CA SER A 9 38.47 -60.86 -6.62
C SER A 9 38.21 -59.33 -6.56
N ARG A 10 39.10 -58.55 -7.21
CA ARG A 10 38.92 -57.74 -8.46
C ARG A 10 37.50 -57.24 -8.89
N PRO A 11 37.36 -56.16 -9.73
CA PRO A 11 38.37 -55.24 -10.30
C PRO A 11 38.05 -53.71 -10.10
N PRO A 12 37.96 -52.77 -11.09
CA PRO A 12 38.82 -51.57 -11.04
C PRO A 12 38.08 -50.20 -11.21
N CYS A 13 38.86 -49.15 -11.51
CA CYS A 13 38.47 -47.82 -12.02
C CYS A 13 37.77 -46.85 -11.05
N SER A 14 38.51 -45.81 -10.65
CA SER A 14 38.15 -44.42 -11.02
C SER A 14 39.27 -43.43 -10.70
N SER A 15 39.58 -42.54 -11.66
CA SER A 15 40.31 -41.29 -11.40
C SER A 15 39.38 -40.29 -10.67
N PRO A 16 39.90 -39.25 -10.00
CA PRO A 16 40.01 -38.01 -10.76
C PRO A 16 41.17 -37.06 -10.39
N ALA A 17 41.77 -36.48 -11.43
CA ALA A 17 42.33 -35.13 -11.44
C ALA A 17 42.17 -34.57 -12.88
N PRO A 18 42.20 -33.24 -13.13
CA PRO A 18 42.41 -32.14 -12.18
C PRO A 18 41.32 -31.03 -12.24
N ARG A 19 41.50 -30.05 -11.34
CA ARG A 19 41.13 -28.61 -11.43
C ARG A 19 40.24 -28.16 -12.62
N SER A 20 39.09 -27.53 -12.31
CA SER A 20 38.37 -26.66 -13.25
C SER A 20 38.12 -25.26 -12.68
N ALA A 21 37.86 -24.29 -13.56
CA ALA A 21 38.05 -22.86 -13.29
C ALA A 21 37.13 -22.25 -12.22
N ARG A 22 37.69 -21.32 -11.43
CA ARG A 22 37.01 -20.47 -10.45
C ARG A 22 36.08 -19.46 -11.14
N ARG A 23 34.92 -19.91 -11.63
CA ARG A 23 33.91 -19.07 -12.31
C ARG A 23 33.45 -17.93 -11.40
N GLN A 24 33.92 -16.72 -11.69
CA GLN A 24 33.43 -15.50 -11.06
C GLN A 24 31.96 -15.28 -11.45
N ARG A 25 31.07 -15.06 -10.48
CA ARG A 25 29.66 -14.76 -10.75
C ARG A 25 29.54 -13.26 -11.07
N PRO A 26 28.91 -12.85 -12.19
CA PRO A 26 28.72 -11.44 -12.50
C PRO A 26 27.82 -10.75 -11.45
N SER A 27 28.16 -9.52 -11.10
CA SER A 27 27.43 -8.71 -10.12
C SER A 27 26.02 -8.36 -10.62
N ARG A 28 24.99 -8.77 -9.87
CA ARG A 28 23.60 -8.41 -10.16
C ARG A 28 23.29 -6.99 -9.68
N SER A 29 23.61 -6.03 -10.53
CA SER A 29 23.13 -4.64 -10.46
C SER A 29 21.58 -4.56 -10.60
N PRO A 30 20.93 -3.45 -10.20
CA PRO A 30 19.58 -3.50 -9.62
C PRO A 30 18.40 -3.64 -10.59
N GLY A 31 17.23 -3.94 -10.00
CA GLY A 31 15.97 -4.27 -10.70
C GLY A 31 15.32 -3.12 -11.50
N PRO A 32 14.26 -3.45 -12.27
CA PRO A 32 13.91 -2.74 -13.50
C PRO A 32 12.97 -1.54 -13.33
N TRP A 33 13.40 -0.51 -12.60
CA TRP A 33 12.73 0.80 -12.58
C TRP A 33 13.63 1.87 -13.24
N ARG A 34 13.86 1.72 -14.54
CA ARG A 34 14.60 2.71 -15.35
C ARG A 34 13.78 4.00 -15.49
N ARG A 35 14.47 5.14 -15.55
CA ARG A 35 13.86 6.44 -15.87
C ARG A 35 13.17 6.34 -17.24
N ARG A 36 11.91 6.77 -17.35
CA ARG A 36 11.20 6.86 -18.63
C ARG A 36 11.79 7.99 -19.49
N PRO A 37 11.98 7.80 -20.81
CA PRO A 37 12.14 8.91 -21.75
C PRO A 37 10.79 9.60 -21.99
N PRO A 38 10.75 10.85 -22.48
CA PRO A 38 9.53 11.47 -22.97
C PRO A 38 9.12 10.83 -24.31
N GLN A 39 7.93 10.24 -24.38
CA GLN A 39 7.35 9.73 -25.62
C GLN A 39 5.86 10.08 -25.72
N SER A 40 5.39 10.23 -26.95
CA SER A 40 4.18 10.98 -27.31
C SER A 40 2.91 10.12 -27.37
N ARG A 41 1.79 10.70 -26.92
CA ARG A 41 0.41 10.37 -27.34
C ARG A 41 -0.04 8.90 -27.25
N CYS A 42 -0.08 8.36 -26.03
CA CYS A 42 -1.06 7.33 -25.65
C CYS A 42 -1.81 7.79 -24.39
N ASN A 43 -3.14 7.82 -24.39
CA ASN A 43 -3.94 8.29 -23.25
C ASN A 43 -4.16 7.18 -22.19
N VAL A 44 -3.07 6.56 -21.74
CA VAL A 44 -3.09 5.52 -20.69
C VAL A 44 -2.72 6.20 -19.35
N PRO A 45 -3.48 6.00 -18.26
CA PRO A 45 -3.15 6.58 -16.97
C PRO A 45 -1.86 5.99 -16.40
N ASP A 46 -0.95 6.86 -15.95
CA ASP A 46 0.36 6.48 -15.41
C ASP A 46 0.31 5.77 -14.04
N TYR A 47 -0.87 5.67 -13.42
CA TYR A 47 -1.09 5.07 -12.10
C TYR A 47 -2.17 3.99 -12.15
N PHE A 48 -1.88 2.84 -11.57
CA PHE A 48 -2.87 1.78 -11.35
C PHE A 48 -3.72 2.11 -10.10
N PRO A 49 -5.06 2.14 -10.19
CA PRO A 49 -5.93 2.38 -9.03
C PRO A 49 -6.01 1.12 -8.15
N ALA A 50 -5.60 1.23 -6.89
CA ALA A 50 -5.68 0.16 -5.91
C ALA A 50 -5.99 0.69 -4.51
N PHE A 51 -6.74 -0.09 -3.74
CA PHE A 51 -6.87 0.09 -2.28
C PHE A 51 -5.86 -0.84 -1.59
N LEU A 52 -5.13 -0.33 -0.61
CA LEU A 52 -4.10 -1.07 0.12
C LEU A 52 -4.60 -1.46 1.50
N ASP A 53 -4.57 -2.75 1.83
CA ASP A 53 -4.79 -3.21 3.20
C ASP A 53 -3.54 -2.89 4.04
N LEU A 54 -3.68 -1.92 4.95
CA LEU A 54 -2.64 -1.46 5.84
C LEU A 54 -2.87 -1.88 7.31
N ARG A 55 -3.90 -2.69 7.59
CA ARG A 55 -4.23 -3.14 8.95
C ARG A 55 -3.04 -3.88 9.57
N GLU A 56 -2.62 -3.45 10.75
CA GLU A 56 -1.43 -3.94 11.47
C GLU A 56 -0.08 -3.78 10.72
N ARG A 57 -0.07 -3.20 9.51
CA ARG A 57 1.15 -2.99 8.71
C ARG A 57 1.93 -1.81 9.26
N ARG A 58 3.26 -1.94 9.32
CA ARG A 58 4.15 -0.85 9.74
C ARG A 58 4.22 0.21 8.66
N CYS A 59 3.84 1.44 8.99
CA CYS A 59 3.95 2.60 8.11
C CYS A 59 4.81 3.69 8.75
N LEU A 60 5.73 4.26 7.99
CA LEU A 60 6.65 5.30 8.46
C LEU A 60 6.26 6.65 7.89
N VAL A 61 6.11 7.67 8.73
CA VAL A 61 6.04 9.07 8.34
C VAL A 61 7.32 9.76 8.80
N VAL A 62 8.00 10.44 7.89
CA VAL A 62 9.21 11.23 8.19
C VAL A 62 8.85 12.71 8.06
N GLY A 63 8.96 13.45 9.17
CA GLY A 63 8.44 14.82 9.29
C GLY A 63 7.16 14.89 10.15
N GLY A 64 7.16 15.79 11.12
CA GLY A 64 6.13 15.94 12.16
C GLY A 64 5.30 17.22 12.08
N GLY A 65 5.37 17.96 10.97
CA GLY A 65 4.48 19.10 10.70
C GLY A 65 3.11 18.69 10.14
N GLU A 66 2.26 19.66 9.83
CA GLU A 66 0.86 19.47 9.38
C GLU A 66 0.67 18.42 8.27
N ILE A 67 1.58 18.42 7.28
CA ILE A 67 1.56 17.45 6.17
C ILE A 67 1.78 16.03 6.70
N GLY A 68 2.74 15.85 7.59
CA GLY A 68 3.05 14.59 8.26
C GLY A 68 1.92 14.15 9.19
N GLU A 69 1.31 15.07 9.92
CA GLU A 69 0.13 14.80 10.76
C GLU A 69 -1.05 14.29 9.93
N ARG A 70 -1.46 15.04 8.90
CA ARG A 70 -2.56 14.64 8.01
C ARG A 70 -2.34 13.24 7.46
N LYS A 71 -1.09 12.92 7.06
CA LYS A 71 -0.72 11.60 6.55
C LYS A 71 -0.62 10.51 7.62
N ALA A 72 -0.21 10.83 8.84
CA ALA A 72 -0.32 9.90 9.96
C ALA A 72 -1.79 9.58 10.27
N ARG A 73 -2.67 10.59 10.32
CA ARG A 73 -4.12 10.41 10.57
C ARG A 73 -4.81 9.61 9.45
N GLU A 74 -4.47 9.86 8.19
CA GLU A 74 -4.95 9.04 7.05
C GLU A 74 -4.57 7.56 7.18
N LEU A 75 -3.36 7.26 7.65
CA LEU A 75 -2.86 5.89 7.87
C LEU A 75 -3.46 5.22 9.12
N LEU A 76 -3.60 5.96 10.22
CA LEU A 76 -4.25 5.47 11.45
C LEU A 76 -5.72 5.12 11.23
N ALA A 77 -6.42 5.89 10.38
CA ALA A 77 -7.77 5.58 9.91
C ALA A 77 -7.85 4.36 8.98
N CYS A 78 -6.73 3.69 8.69
CA CYS A 78 -6.65 2.39 8.02
C CYS A 78 -6.00 1.32 8.92
N HIS A 79 -5.98 1.54 10.24
CA HIS A 79 -5.40 0.68 11.27
C HIS A 79 -3.91 0.33 11.04
N ALA A 80 -3.15 1.23 10.40
CA ALA A 80 -1.72 1.06 10.24
C ALA A 80 -0.97 1.28 11.55
N ARG A 81 0.08 0.49 11.80
CA ARG A 81 1.04 0.73 12.89
C ARG A 81 1.98 1.86 12.49
N VAL A 82 1.55 3.10 12.73
CA VAL A 82 2.28 4.31 12.33
C VAL A 82 3.46 4.59 13.28
N THR A 83 4.62 4.86 12.69
CA THR A 83 5.77 5.46 13.36
C THR A 83 6.06 6.83 12.74
N VAL A 84 6.22 7.87 13.55
CA VAL A 84 6.61 9.21 13.10
C VAL A 84 8.05 9.50 13.54
N VAL A 85 8.93 9.78 12.58
CA VAL A 85 10.32 10.19 12.82
C VAL A 85 10.46 11.67 12.51
N SER A 86 10.60 12.49 13.56
CA SER A 86 10.86 13.93 13.43
C SER A 86 11.35 14.51 14.77
N PRO A 87 12.25 15.52 14.76
CA PRO A 87 12.70 16.18 16.00
C PRO A 87 11.56 16.84 16.79
N CYS A 88 10.53 17.33 16.11
CA CYS A 88 9.35 17.98 16.68
C CYS A 88 8.06 17.42 16.08
N LEU A 89 6.92 17.68 16.74
CA LEU A 89 5.58 17.23 16.34
C LEU A 89 4.56 18.34 16.54
N THR A 90 3.52 18.40 15.69
CA THR A 90 2.29 19.18 15.98
C THR A 90 1.65 18.73 17.31
N PRO A 91 0.89 19.60 18.00
CA PRO A 91 0.22 19.23 19.26
C PRO A 91 -0.69 17.99 19.13
N GLU A 92 -1.34 17.80 17.98
CA GLU A 92 -2.15 16.63 17.65
C GLU A 92 -1.31 15.36 17.56
N LEU A 93 -0.18 15.37 16.82
CA LEU A 93 0.74 14.24 16.77
C LEU A 93 1.33 13.90 18.15
N GLN A 94 1.59 14.90 18.99
CA GLN A 94 2.03 14.67 20.37
C GLN A 94 0.94 14.00 21.20
N THR A 95 -0.33 14.38 21.03
CA THR A 95 -1.47 13.74 21.72
C THR A 95 -1.70 12.32 21.24
N LEU A 96 -1.56 12.04 19.94
CA LEU A 96 -1.58 10.69 19.40
C LEU A 96 -0.40 9.83 19.87
N ALA A 97 0.78 10.42 20.09
CA ALA A 97 1.92 9.74 20.71
C ALA A 97 1.71 9.48 22.21
N ARG A 98 1.18 10.45 22.95
CA ARG A 98 0.84 10.35 24.40
C ARG A 98 -0.31 9.38 24.71
N THR A 99 -1.04 8.92 23.70
CA THR A 99 -2.15 7.96 23.82
C THR A 99 -1.85 6.63 23.12
N ASP A 100 -0.56 6.34 22.87
CA ASP A 100 -0.03 5.13 22.21
C ASP A 100 -0.66 4.80 20.84
N ARG A 101 -1.32 5.77 20.20
CA ARG A 101 -1.91 5.62 18.86
C ARG A 101 -0.84 5.57 17.77
N LEU A 102 0.32 6.17 17.99
CA LEU A 102 1.49 6.10 17.11
C LEU A 102 2.79 6.09 17.90
N VAL A 103 3.86 5.56 17.28
CA VAL A 103 5.20 5.58 17.88
C VAL A 103 5.96 6.83 17.40
N TRP A 104 6.29 7.75 18.31
CA TRP A 104 7.19 8.87 18.00
C TRP A 104 8.66 8.48 18.17
N ARG A 105 9.52 8.99 17.29
CA ARG A 105 10.98 9.04 17.45
C ARG A 105 11.44 10.51 17.37
N PRO A 106 11.83 11.14 18.50
CA PRO A 106 12.24 12.55 18.57
C PRO A 106 13.66 12.76 18.01
N ARG A 107 13.82 12.53 16.70
CA ARG A 107 15.10 12.69 15.98
C ARG A 107 14.92 12.79 14.47
N THR A 108 16.01 13.05 13.77
CA THR A 108 16.11 12.96 12.31
C THR A 108 16.03 11.51 11.79
N PHE A 109 15.82 11.37 10.48
CA PHE A 109 15.70 10.10 9.77
C PHE A 109 16.99 9.27 9.76
N LEU A 110 16.87 7.98 10.04
CA LEU A 110 17.92 6.99 9.84
C LEU A 110 17.49 5.94 8.81
N ARG A 111 18.41 5.48 7.95
CA ARG A 111 18.14 4.43 6.94
C ARG A 111 17.61 3.11 7.53
N SER A 112 17.82 2.89 8.82
CA SER A 112 17.25 1.79 9.61
C SER A 112 15.72 1.85 9.73
N ASP A 113 15.13 3.04 9.70
CA ASP A 113 13.72 3.26 10.08
C ASP A 113 12.74 2.65 9.08
N VAL A 114 13.17 2.51 7.82
CA VAL A 114 12.44 1.88 6.71
C VAL A 114 12.36 0.35 6.84
N ARG A 115 13.11 -0.27 7.77
CA ARG A 115 13.19 -1.74 7.89
C ARG A 115 11.84 -2.34 8.31
N ARG A 116 11.30 -3.21 7.45
CA ARG A 116 10.00 -3.90 7.61
C ARG A 116 8.78 -2.98 7.58
N CYS A 117 8.90 -1.76 7.04
CA CYS A 117 7.74 -0.95 6.65
C CYS A 117 7.06 -1.57 5.42
N ALA A 118 5.74 -1.43 5.31
CA ALA A 118 4.99 -1.69 4.09
C ALA A 118 4.91 -0.44 3.19
N LEU A 119 4.91 0.74 3.82
CA LEU A 119 4.75 2.05 3.18
C LEU A 119 5.54 3.12 3.95
N VAL A 120 6.11 4.08 3.23
CA VAL A 120 6.79 5.27 3.77
C VAL A 120 6.22 6.55 3.18
N ILE A 121 6.13 7.60 3.98
CA ILE A 121 5.79 8.95 3.56
C ILE A 121 6.91 9.89 3.99
N ALA A 122 7.49 10.60 3.02
CA ALA A 122 8.49 11.64 3.27
C ALA A 122 7.82 13.01 3.16
N ALA A 123 7.68 13.69 4.31
CA ALA A 123 6.94 14.93 4.49
C ALA A 123 7.74 15.92 5.38
N THR A 124 9.07 15.93 5.25
CA THR A 124 9.92 16.86 6.01
C THR A 124 9.99 18.25 5.40
N GLY A 125 9.67 18.38 4.11
CA GLY A 125 9.89 19.60 3.32
C GLY A 125 11.34 19.75 2.85
N ILE A 126 12.30 19.20 3.59
CA ILE A 126 13.75 19.31 3.31
C ILE A 126 14.12 18.39 2.13
N PRO A 127 14.51 18.93 0.95
CA PRO A 127 14.69 18.13 -0.26
C PRO A 127 15.72 16.99 -0.13
N ALA A 128 16.82 17.24 0.60
CA ALA A 128 17.85 16.24 0.83
C ALA A 128 17.35 15.06 1.69
N VAL A 129 16.54 15.33 2.71
CA VAL A 129 15.98 14.29 3.59
C VAL A 129 14.90 13.50 2.87
N ASP A 130 13.94 14.19 2.23
CA ASP A 130 12.85 13.52 1.52
C ASP A 130 13.38 12.62 0.38
N THR A 131 14.42 13.08 -0.34
CA THR A 131 15.12 12.28 -1.36
C THR A 131 15.85 11.07 -0.76
N ALA A 132 16.51 11.24 0.41
CA ALA A 132 17.20 10.14 1.09
C ALA A 132 16.24 9.06 1.60
N VAL A 133 15.06 9.46 2.08
CA VAL A 133 13.96 8.57 2.48
C VAL A 133 13.45 7.79 1.27
N ALA A 134 13.10 8.48 0.18
CA ALA A 134 12.60 7.85 -1.04
C ALA A 134 13.60 6.85 -1.65
N ALA A 135 14.88 7.20 -1.66
CA ALA A 135 15.93 6.31 -2.15
C ALA A 135 16.11 5.06 -1.26
N GLU A 136 15.93 5.16 0.07
CA GLU A 136 16.02 4.01 0.98
C GLU A 136 14.80 3.09 0.91
N ALA A 137 13.60 3.66 0.76
CA ALA A 137 12.36 2.89 0.56
C ALA A 137 12.41 2.07 -0.73
N ARG A 138 12.77 2.70 -1.86
CA ARG A 138 12.98 2.03 -3.15
C ARG A 138 14.07 0.95 -3.09
N ARG A 139 15.20 1.21 -2.40
CA ARG A 139 16.25 0.19 -2.15
C ARG A 139 15.75 -1.05 -1.40
N ARG A 140 14.66 -0.93 -0.63
CA ARG A 140 14.08 -2.01 0.19
C ARG A 140 12.80 -2.62 -0.39
N GLY A 141 12.34 -2.15 -1.55
CA GLY A 141 11.05 -2.57 -2.13
C GLY A 141 9.84 -2.11 -1.31
N VAL A 142 9.98 -1.01 -0.54
CA VAL A 142 8.90 -0.42 0.26
C VAL A 142 8.30 0.74 -0.53
N LEU A 143 6.97 0.78 -0.65
CA LEU A 143 6.24 1.85 -1.35
C LEU A 143 6.52 3.20 -0.69
N VAL A 144 6.93 4.21 -1.47
CA VAL A 144 7.10 5.58 -0.95
C VAL A 144 6.24 6.62 -1.64
N ASN A 145 5.76 7.59 -0.85
CA ASN A 145 5.28 8.88 -1.34
C ASN A 145 6.15 9.99 -0.73
N ALA A 146 6.87 10.74 -1.58
CA ALA A 146 7.60 11.93 -1.18
C ALA A 146 6.77 13.16 -1.55
N VAL A 147 6.33 13.91 -0.54
CA VAL A 147 5.40 15.01 -0.75
C VAL A 147 6.04 16.09 -1.63
N ASP A 148 5.22 16.61 -2.54
CA ASP A 148 5.54 17.56 -3.61
C ASP A 148 6.66 17.13 -4.57
N ARG A 149 7.02 15.84 -4.57
CA ARG A 149 8.10 15.27 -5.39
C ARG A 149 7.61 14.03 -6.16
N PRO A 150 6.68 14.17 -7.12
CA PRO A 150 6.04 13.03 -7.80
C PRO A 150 7.02 12.05 -8.47
N ALA A 151 8.15 12.52 -9.01
CA ALA A 151 9.20 11.64 -9.57
C ALA A 151 9.90 10.73 -8.51
N GLN A 152 9.74 11.06 -7.23
CA GLN A 152 10.25 10.30 -6.08
C GLN A 152 9.16 9.41 -5.44
N CYS A 153 7.93 9.42 -5.96
CA CYS A 153 6.81 8.60 -5.48
C CYS A 153 6.64 7.31 -6.29
N ASP A 154 6.20 6.25 -5.61
CA ASP A 154 5.71 5.01 -6.23
C ASP A 154 4.17 4.98 -6.30
N PHE A 155 3.51 5.81 -5.47
CA PHE A 155 2.06 5.98 -5.45
C PHE A 155 1.69 7.45 -5.13
N ILE A 156 0.47 7.85 -5.49
CA ILE A 156 -0.09 9.17 -5.17
C ILE A 156 -1.36 9.03 -4.32
N PHE A 157 -1.64 10.07 -3.53
CA PHE A 157 -2.91 10.21 -2.83
C PHE A 157 -3.95 10.85 -3.76
N GLY A 158 -5.11 10.21 -3.89
CA GLY A 158 -6.29 10.81 -4.51
C GLY A 158 -7.02 11.76 -3.55
N SER A 159 -8.09 12.39 -4.05
CA SER A 159 -9.09 13.04 -3.19
C SER A 159 -10.13 11.99 -2.79
N ILE A 160 -10.23 11.67 -1.50
CA ILE A 160 -10.99 10.52 -1.01
C ILE A 160 -12.24 11.00 -0.24
N LEU A 161 -13.41 10.48 -0.63
CA LEU A 161 -14.64 10.50 0.14
C LEU A 161 -14.75 9.16 0.90
N ARG A 162 -15.19 9.20 2.17
CA ARG A 162 -15.44 8.01 3.00
C ARG A 162 -16.81 8.08 3.66
N ARG A 163 -17.53 6.95 3.71
CA ARG A 163 -18.77 6.72 4.49
C ARG A 163 -18.70 5.29 5.04
N GLY A 164 -18.18 5.14 6.26
CA GLY A 164 -17.77 3.83 6.77
C GLY A 164 -16.79 3.16 5.81
N GLU A 165 -17.08 1.91 5.42
CA GLU A 165 -16.31 1.14 4.44
C GLU A 165 -16.46 1.62 2.98
N LEU A 166 -17.47 2.45 2.63
CA LEU A 166 -17.54 3.04 1.30
C LEU A 166 -16.40 4.06 1.12
N GLN A 167 -15.52 3.83 0.15
CA GLN A 167 -14.45 4.75 -0.22
C GLN A 167 -14.50 5.09 -1.71
N ILE A 168 -14.58 6.37 -2.04
CA ILE A 168 -14.52 6.87 -3.43
C ILE A 168 -13.26 7.72 -3.57
N ALA A 169 -12.31 7.26 -4.39
CA ALA A 169 -11.02 7.90 -4.59
C ALA A 169 -10.91 8.53 -5.99
N VAL A 170 -10.90 9.87 -6.05
CA VAL A 170 -10.77 10.64 -7.29
C VAL A 170 -9.29 10.98 -7.55
N SER A 171 -8.79 10.70 -8.75
CA SER A 171 -7.41 11.03 -9.15
C SER A 171 -7.36 11.63 -10.54
N THR A 172 -6.51 12.64 -10.73
CA THR A 172 -6.16 13.24 -12.02
C THR A 172 -4.73 12.87 -12.46
N GLY A 173 -4.14 11.82 -11.86
CA GLY A 173 -2.75 11.43 -12.08
C GLY A 173 -1.74 12.51 -11.65
N GLY A 174 -2.13 13.38 -10.70
CA GLY A 174 -1.35 14.55 -10.28
C GLY A 174 -1.53 15.81 -11.14
N ARG A 175 -2.21 15.73 -12.31
CA ARG A 175 -2.33 16.84 -13.27
C ARG A 175 -3.17 18.02 -12.75
N SER A 176 -4.18 17.76 -11.92
CA SER A 176 -4.95 18.80 -11.23
C SER A 176 -5.51 18.30 -9.90
N PRO A 177 -4.81 18.55 -8.77
CA PRO A 177 -5.31 18.25 -7.43
C PRO A 177 -6.53 19.11 -7.04
N ALA A 178 -6.74 20.25 -7.70
CA ALA A 178 -7.91 21.10 -7.51
C ALA A 178 -9.17 20.45 -8.11
N LEU A 179 -9.10 19.99 -9.37
CA LEU A 179 -10.21 19.30 -10.03
C LEU A 179 -10.59 18.00 -9.30
N ALA A 180 -9.61 17.23 -8.81
CA ALA A 180 -9.87 16.04 -8.00
C ALA A 180 -10.65 16.36 -6.71
N ARG A 181 -10.32 17.46 -6.03
CA ARG A 181 -11.03 17.94 -4.83
C ARG A 181 -12.45 18.41 -5.15
N GLU A 182 -12.63 19.10 -6.28
CA GLU A 182 -13.94 19.61 -6.72
C GLU A 182 -14.89 18.49 -7.13
N ILE A 183 -14.43 17.52 -7.92
CA ILE A 183 -15.23 16.32 -8.25
C ILE A 183 -15.61 15.57 -6.97
N ARG A 184 -14.66 15.37 -6.04
CA ARG A 184 -14.95 14.73 -4.74
C ARG A 184 -15.95 15.53 -3.89
N ARG A 185 -15.97 16.88 -3.97
CA ARG A 185 -16.99 17.72 -3.32
C ARG A 185 -18.38 17.53 -3.95
N ARG A 186 -18.49 17.42 -5.27
CA ARG A 186 -19.78 17.18 -5.96
C ARG A 186 -20.36 15.80 -5.67
N LEU A 187 -19.51 14.82 -5.37
CA LEU A 187 -19.92 13.49 -4.90
C LEU A 187 -20.27 13.46 -3.40
N GLU A 188 -19.91 14.49 -2.61
CA GLU A 188 -20.13 14.53 -1.16
C GLU A 188 -21.62 14.45 -0.76
N PRO A 189 -22.57 15.20 -1.37
CA PRO A 189 -24.01 15.06 -1.08
C PRO A 189 -24.64 13.82 -1.75
N MET A 190 -24.11 13.37 -2.90
CA MET A 190 -24.63 12.19 -3.61
C MET A 190 -24.46 10.88 -2.84
N PHE A 191 -23.56 10.85 -1.87
CA PHE A 191 -23.29 9.71 -1.00
C PHE A 191 -23.27 10.22 0.45
N GLY A 192 -24.43 10.28 1.10
CA GLY A 192 -24.58 10.74 2.49
C GLY A 192 -24.06 9.73 3.53
N PRO A 193 -24.17 10.05 4.84
CA PRO A 193 -23.76 9.16 5.94
C PRO A 193 -24.41 7.77 5.89
N GLU A 194 -25.66 7.68 5.44
CA GLU A 194 -26.46 6.45 5.33
C GLU A 194 -25.82 5.35 4.46
N TYR A 195 -24.93 5.73 3.53
CA TYR A 195 -24.19 4.77 2.72
C TYR A 195 -23.21 3.89 3.54
N ALA A 196 -22.85 4.29 4.76
CA ALA A 196 -22.09 3.45 5.68
C ALA A 196 -22.92 2.22 6.11
N GLU A 197 -24.14 2.46 6.60
CA GLU A 197 -25.06 1.42 7.08
C GLU A 197 -25.52 0.53 5.92
N LEU A 198 -25.81 1.11 4.76
CA LEU A 198 -26.18 0.39 3.54
C LEU A 198 -25.10 -0.60 3.10
N VAL A 199 -23.82 -0.20 3.12
CA VAL A 199 -22.70 -1.10 2.74
C VAL A 199 -22.55 -2.25 3.73
N GLU A 200 -22.73 -2.00 5.04
CA GLU A 200 -22.73 -3.09 6.01
C GLU A 200 -23.92 -4.06 5.83
N GLN A 201 -25.13 -3.53 5.63
CA GLN A 201 -26.34 -4.33 5.41
C GLN A 201 -26.18 -5.23 4.18
N VAL A 202 -25.83 -4.64 3.03
CA VAL A 202 -25.55 -5.36 1.79
C VAL A 202 -24.43 -6.39 1.99
N GLY A 203 -23.41 -6.08 2.79
CA GLY A 203 -22.36 -7.02 3.17
C GLY A 203 -22.88 -8.24 3.93
N ARG A 204 -23.68 -8.02 5.00
CA ARG A 204 -24.31 -9.06 5.81
C ARG A 204 -25.25 -9.94 4.98
N GLU A 205 -26.15 -9.33 4.22
CA GLU A 205 -27.11 -10.04 3.37
C GLU A 205 -26.42 -10.84 2.27
N ARG A 206 -25.42 -10.27 1.59
CA ARG A 206 -24.64 -10.96 0.56
C ARG A 206 -23.85 -12.14 1.15
N ALA A 207 -23.33 -12.04 2.36
CA ALA A 207 -22.67 -13.17 3.02
C ALA A 207 -23.65 -14.32 3.26
N HIS A 208 -24.82 -14.03 3.84
CA HIS A 208 -25.88 -15.01 4.11
C HIS A 208 -26.44 -15.64 2.82
N ALA A 209 -26.69 -14.84 1.78
CA ALA A 209 -27.13 -15.32 0.47
C ALA A 209 -26.10 -16.25 -0.20
N ARG A 210 -24.80 -15.99 -0.01
CA ARG A 210 -23.72 -16.84 -0.55
C ARG A 210 -23.57 -18.17 0.20
N LEU A 211 -23.89 -18.23 1.49
CA LEU A 211 -23.90 -19.48 2.26
C LEU A 211 -25.01 -20.44 1.77
N ARG A 212 -26.16 -19.90 1.35
CA ARG A 212 -27.29 -20.69 0.81
C ARG A 212 -27.10 -21.17 -0.63
N ALA A 213 -26.00 -20.81 -1.30
CA ALA A 213 -25.79 -21.08 -2.73
C ALA A 213 -24.62 -22.05 -2.98
N SER A 214 -24.93 -23.24 -3.50
CA SER A 214 -23.98 -24.35 -3.69
C SER A 214 -22.88 -24.10 -4.73
N THR A 215 -23.16 -23.42 -5.85
CA THR A 215 -22.19 -23.16 -6.93
C THR A 215 -21.65 -21.73 -6.92
N ALA A 216 -20.45 -21.54 -7.48
CA ALA A 216 -19.82 -20.21 -7.57
C ALA A 216 -20.67 -19.21 -8.37
N VAL A 217 -21.31 -19.65 -9.46
CA VAL A 217 -22.22 -18.84 -10.27
C VAL A 217 -23.45 -18.41 -9.47
N ARG A 218 -24.09 -19.33 -8.73
CA ARG A 218 -25.22 -18.99 -7.84
C ARG A 218 -24.79 -18.03 -6.72
N ARG A 219 -23.56 -18.16 -6.20
CA ARG A 219 -22.98 -17.21 -5.22
C ARG A 219 -22.67 -15.83 -5.79
N LEU A 220 -22.54 -15.67 -7.10
CA LEU A 220 -22.42 -14.36 -7.75
C LEU A 220 -23.81 -13.73 -7.90
N ALA A 221 -24.70 -14.40 -8.63
CA ALA A 221 -26.06 -13.92 -8.94
C ALA A 221 -26.92 -13.62 -7.68
N ALA A 222 -26.81 -14.42 -6.62
CA ALA A 222 -27.49 -14.15 -5.36
C ALA A 222 -26.96 -12.89 -4.67
N GLY A 223 -25.67 -12.57 -4.82
CA GLY A 223 -25.08 -11.32 -4.33
C GLY A 223 -25.48 -10.10 -5.17
N GLU A 224 -25.59 -10.27 -6.48
CA GLU A 224 -26.07 -9.23 -7.40
C GLU A 224 -27.55 -8.90 -7.16
N THR A 225 -28.37 -9.91 -6.84
CA THR A 225 -29.79 -9.73 -6.48
C THR A 225 -29.96 -8.94 -5.19
N VAL A 226 -29.13 -9.18 -4.17
CA VAL A 226 -29.08 -8.37 -2.93
C VAL A 226 -28.71 -6.93 -3.24
N VAL A 227 -27.65 -6.71 -4.02
CA VAL A 227 -27.19 -5.35 -4.41
C VAL A 227 -28.26 -4.62 -5.23
N ALA A 228 -28.92 -5.29 -6.17
CA ALA A 228 -29.98 -4.69 -6.97
C ALA A 228 -31.12 -4.18 -6.08
N ARG A 229 -31.69 -5.03 -5.23
CA ARG A 229 -32.76 -4.65 -4.29
C ARG A 229 -32.36 -3.50 -3.38
N ALA A 230 -31.21 -3.61 -2.72
CA ALA A 230 -30.71 -2.56 -1.84
C ALA A 230 -30.46 -1.23 -2.56
N LEU A 231 -30.12 -1.24 -3.86
CA LEU A 231 -30.03 -0.03 -4.68
C LEU A 231 -31.40 0.51 -5.13
N GLU A 232 -32.44 -0.33 -5.24
CA GLU A 232 -33.81 0.11 -5.49
C GLU A 232 -34.43 0.73 -4.23
N ASP A 233 -34.27 0.06 -3.08
CA ASP A 233 -34.66 0.55 -1.76
C ASP A 233 -33.88 1.81 -1.34
N ALA A 234 -32.69 2.03 -1.92
CA ALA A 234 -31.88 3.24 -1.74
C ALA A 234 -32.19 4.39 -2.73
N ARG A 235 -33.06 4.18 -3.74
CA ARG A 235 -33.50 5.28 -4.64
C ARG A 235 -34.12 6.49 -3.92
N PRO A 236 -34.75 6.39 -2.73
CA PRO A 236 -35.18 7.54 -1.94
C PRO A 236 -34.03 8.43 -1.46
N PHE A 237 -32.86 7.88 -1.11
CA PHE A 237 -31.71 8.68 -0.68
C PHE A 237 -31.19 9.54 -1.83
N ALA A 238 -31.02 8.94 -3.01
CA ALA A 238 -30.59 9.60 -4.25
C ALA A 238 -31.59 10.65 -4.80
N ARG A 239 -32.73 10.89 -4.13
CA ARG A 239 -33.76 11.88 -4.51
C ARG A 239 -34.07 12.92 -3.43
N ARG A 240 -33.42 12.89 -2.26
CA ARG A 240 -33.74 13.80 -1.15
C ARG A 240 -33.16 15.22 -1.27
N GLU A 241 -32.18 15.45 -2.15
CA GLU A 241 -31.61 16.79 -2.42
C GLU A 241 -31.66 17.16 -3.91
N VAL A 242 -32.84 17.54 -4.41
CA VAL A 242 -33.01 18.47 -5.55
C VAL A 242 -34.18 19.43 -5.24
N ARG A 243 -33.95 20.33 -4.28
CA ARG A 243 -34.76 21.53 -4.01
C ARG A 243 -33.85 22.62 -3.44
#